data_AF-A0A5J9UUZ2-F1
#
_entry.id   AF-A0A5J9UUZ2-F1
#
_cell.length_a   1.000
_cell.length_b   1.000
_cell.length_c   1.000
_cell.angle_alpha   90.00
_cell.angle_beta   90.00
_cell.angle_gamma   90.00
#
_symmetry.space_group_name_H-M   'P 1'
#
loop_
_entity.id
_entity.type
_entity.pdbx_description
1 polymer ?
#
loop_
_entity_poly.entity_id
_entity_poly.type
_entity_poly.pdbx_seq_one_letter_code
_entity_poly.pdbx_strand_id
1 'polypeptide(L)'
;MWCCRVAAGAAASYDMWRYTYDIGDYELPESYSDPPTPRVIFGVAARQGKIYFTDTKETMGVIDFSSDDDPDFQYFDVAMVDYPEGMNSGINFLVESQDELFLVCVCFVGFDATNIGALRAYKMDFSAEEKQARWRRVHDIGDFVFLLENCNMGASCAATPSGLKANQIYFMNNFIKDDASLCIFDLETEARDITQVHQHRDMHIIRKPFWIVPPS
;
A
#
# COMPACT_ATOMS: atom_id res chain seq x y z
N MET A 1 -1.91 -19.22 -2.83
CA MET A 1 -1.57 -17.94 -3.50
C MET A 1 -1.24 -18.25 -4.96
N TRP A 2 -1.76 -17.48 -5.93
CA TRP A 2 -1.37 -17.63 -7.33
C TRP A 2 -0.23 -16.65 -7.61
N CYS A 3 0.96 -17.15 -7.95
CA CYS A 3 2.10 -16.33 -8.35
C CYS A 3 2.50 -16.70 -9.78
N CYS A 4 2.81 -15.69 -10.61
CA CYS A 4 3.30 -15.88 -11.97
C CYS A 4 4.75 -15.40 -12.03
N ARG A 5 5.69 -16.31 -12.35
CA ARG A 5 7.10 -15.97 -12.56
C ARG A 5 7.34 -15.86 -14.08
N VAL A 6 7.62 -14.66 -14.58
CA VAL A 6 8.01 -14.47 -15.99
C VAL A 6 9.52 -14.60 -16.08
N ALA A 7 10.02 -15.68 -16.69
CA ALA A 7 11.45 -15.87 -16.91
C ALA A 7 11.94 -14.96 -18.06
N ALA A 8 12.93 -14.10 -17.78
CA ALA A 8 13.59 -13.29 -18.81
C ALA A 8 14.74 -14.08 -19.46
N GLY A 9 14.56 -14.53 -20.70
CA GLY A 9 15.61 -15.17 -21.49
C GLY A 9 15.17 -15.46 -22.92
N ALA A 10 16.02 -15.11 -23.90
CA ALA A 10 15.75 -15.12 -25.35
C ALA A 10 15.53 -16.52 -25.99
N ALA A 11 15.27 -17.55 -25.20
CA ALA A 11 14.91 -18.89 -25.64
C ALA A 11 14.00 -19.62 -24.63
N ALA A 12 13.31 -18.90 -23.76
CA ALA A 12 12.48 -19.51 -22.72
C ALA A 12 11.10 -19.85 -23.28
N SER A 13 10.75 -21.14 -23.25
CA SER A 13 9.36 -21.56 -23.20
C SER A 13 8.66 -20.77 -22.09
N TYR A 14 7.42 -20.38 -22.32
CA TYR A 14 6.56 -19.82 -21.28
C TYR A 14 6.26 -20.94 -20.27
N ASP A 15 7.22 -21.23 -19.39
CA ASP A 15 7.06 -22.21 -18.33
C ASP A 15 6.22 -21.54 -17.24
N MET A 16 4.91 -21.63 -17.43
CA MET A 16 3.90 -21.24 -16.46
C MET A 16 3.94 -22.23 -15.30
N TRP A 17 4.69 -21.89 -14.25
CA TRP A 17 4.64 -22.64 -13.00
C TRP A 17 3.32 -22.35 -12.30
N ARG A 18 2.35 -23.26 -12.49
CA ARG A 18 1.09 -23.23 -11.76
C ARG A 18 1.34 -23.80 -10.37
N TYR A 19 1.44 -22.92 -9.38
CA TYR A 19 1.25 -23.32 -7.99
C TYR A 19 -0.23 -23.65 -7.78
N THR A 20 -0.60 -24.92 -8.01
CA THR A 20 -1.82 -25.46 -7.43
C THR A 20 -1.56 -25.62 -5.95
N TYR A 21 -1.89 -24.59 -5.16
CA TYR A 21 -2.26 -24.89 -3.79
C TYR A 21 -3.48 -25.80 -3.89
N ASP A 22 -3.42 -26.97 -3.26
CA ASP A 22 -4.64 -27.73 -2.99
C ASP A 22 -5.52 -26.77 -2.18
N ILE A 23 -6.64 -26.35 -2.77
CA ILE A 23 -7.66 -25.60 -2.02
C ILE A 23 -8.15 -26.42 -0.83
N GLY A 24 -7.82 -27.72 -0.84
CA GLY A 24 -8.31 -28.74 0.04
C GLY A 24 -9.79 -28.83 -0.23
N ASP A 25 -10.21 -29.90 -0.88
CA ASP A 25 -11.46 -30.50 -0.44
C ASP A 25 -11.17 -31.04 0.98
N TYR A 26 -11.11 -30.13 1.95
CA TYR A 26 -11.02 -30.49 3.35
C TYR A 26 -12.39 -31.06 3.70
N GLU A 27 -12.45 -32.38 3.90
CA GLU A 27 -13.54 -32.97 4.67
C GLU A 27 -13.42 -32.41 6.10
N LEU A 28 -14.13 -31.31 6.34
CA LEU A 28 -14.22 -30.71 7.65
C LEU A 28 -14.96 -31.70 8.57
N PRO A 29 -14.44 -31.97 9.78
CA PRO A 29 -15.20 -32.73 10.77
C PRO A 29 -16.58 -32.09 10.97
N GLU A 30 -17.64 -32.87 11.24
CA GLU A 30 -19.01 -32.35 11.44
C GLU A 30 -19.10 -31.24 12.52
N SER A 31 -18.11 -31.13 13.41
CA SER A 31 -17.99 -30.08 14.43
C SER A 31 -17.51 -28.72 13.89
N TYR A 32 -16.91 -28.66 12.69
CA TYR A 32 -16.56 -27.43 12.00
C TYR A 32 -17.77 -26.95 11.19
N SER A 33 -18.61 -26.15 11.84
CA SER A 33 -19.83 -25.59 11.26
C SER A 33 -19.56 -24.46 10.26
N ASP A 34 -18.38 -23.85 10.31
CA ASP A 34 -18.01 -22.72 9.45
C ASP A 34 -16.84 -23.08 8.51
N PRO A 35 -16.97 -22.81 7.20
CA PRO A 35 -15.88 -23.02 6.25
C PRO A 35 -14.70 -22.07 6.55
N PRO A 36 -13.45 -22.48 6.27
CA PRO A 36 -12.29 -21.61 6.44
C PRO A 36 -12.47 -20.33 5.60
N THR A 37 -12.29 -19.17 6.25
CA THR A 37 -12.39 -17.87 5.58
C THR A 37 -11.05 -17.46 4.98
N PRO A 38 -11.01 -16.97 3.73
CA PRO A 38 -9.77 -16.52 3.13
C PRO A 38 -9.24 -15.30 3.88
N ARG A 39 -7.97 -15.35 4.28
CA ARG A 39 -7.29 -14.19 4.84
C ARG A 39 -6.92 -13.24 3.72
N VAL A 40 -7.46 -12.02 3.75
CA VAL A 40 -7.13 -10.97 2.80
C VAL A 40 -6.01 -10.12 3.37
N ILE A 41 -4.91 -9.99 2.62
CA ILE A 41 -3.78 -9.13 2.96
C ILE A 41 -4.00 -7.77 2.29
N PHE A 42 -3.93 -6.70 3.08
CA PHE A 42 -4.06 -5.31 2.62
C PHE A 42 -2.78 -4.53 2.91
N GLY A 43 -2.62 -3.38 2.24
CA GLY A 43 -1.48 -2.49 2.47
C GLY A 43 -0.17 -3.19 2.15
N VAL A 44 0.07 -3.46 0.87
CA VAL A 44 1.24 -4.21 0.39
C VAL A 44 2.20 -3.29 -0.34
N ALA A 45 3.50 -3.56 -0.22
CA ALA A 45 4.54 -2.94 -1.04
C ALA A 45 5.64 -3.96 -1.36
N ALA A 46 6.11 -3.95 -2.61
CA ALA A 46 7.18 -4.83 -3.07
C ALA A 46 8.52 -4.13 -2.93
N ARG A 47 9.47 -4.73 -2.20
CA ARG A 47 10.83 -4.18 -1.97
C ARG A 47 11.85 -5.30 -2.04
N GLN A 48 12.87 -5.15 -2.88
CA GLN A 48 13.99 -6.11 -3.00
C GLN A 48 13.55 -7.58 -3.21
N GLY A 49 12.55 -7.80 -4.06
CA GLY A 49 12.03 -9.15 -4.35
C GLY A 49 11.11 -9.75 -3.29
N LYS A 50 10.77 -9.00 -2.24
CA LYS A 50 9.84 -9.40 -1.18
C LYS A 50 8.59 -8.53 -1.20
N ILE A 51 7.48 -9.05 -0.72
CA ILE A 51 6.24 -8.28 -0.50
C ILE A 51 6.04 -8.07 0.99
N TYR A 52 6.05 -6.83 1.42
CA TYR A 52 5.77 -6.42 2.79
C TYR A 52 4.28 -6.11 2.93
N PHE A 53 3.70 -6.43 4.08
CA PHE A 53 2.30 -6.12 4.37
C PHE A 53 2.05 -5.83 5.85
N THR A 54 1.01 -5.03 6.11
CA THR A 54 0.53 -4.81 7.48
C THR A 54 -0.30 -6.00 7.95
N ASP A 55 0.06 -6.60 9.08
CA ASP A 55 -0.68 -7.73 9.65
C ASP A 55 -1.56 -7.28 10.82
N THR A 56 -0.92 -6.86 11.92
CA THR A 56 -1.61 -6.35 13.11
C THR A 56 -1.10 -4.96 13.46
N LYS A 57 -1.54 -4.42 14.61
CA LYS A 57 -1.01 -3.16 15.13
C LYS A 57 0.43 -3.27 15.63
N GLU A 58 0.93 -4.49 15.86
CA GLU A 58 2.24 -4.74 16.47
C GLU A 58 3.17 -5.56 15.56
N THR A 59 2.67 -6.04 14.42
CA THR A 59 3.42 -6.93 13.54
C THR A 59 3.24 -6.57 12.07
N MET A 60 4.30 -6.79 11.31
CA MET A 60 4.27 -6.79 9.85
C MET A 60 4.65 -8.17 9.33
N GLY A 61 4.13 -8.48 8.14
CA GLY A 61 4.48 -9.69 7.40
C GLY A 61 5.36 -9.39 6.20
N VAL A 62 6.14 -10.40 5.80
CA VAL A 62 6.95 -10.41 4.59
C VAL A 62 6.70 -11.72 3.87
N ILE A 63 6.49 -11.63 2.57
CA ILE A 63 6.46 -12.78 1.66
C ILE A 63 7.72 -12.72 0.83
N ASP A 64 8.60 -13.72 1.01
CA ASP A 64 9.86 -13.83 0.29
C ASP A 64 9.72 -14.81 -0.87
N PHE A 65 10.01 -14.35 -2.09
CA PHE A 65 9.95 -15.14 -3.32
C PHE A 65 11.34 -15.60 -3.78
N SER A 66 12.37 -15.49 -2.94
CA SER A 66 13.74 -15.91 -3.31
C SER A 66 13.92 -17.44 -3.36
N SER A 67 13.02 -18.19 -2.72
CA SER A 67 13.03 -19.66 -2.72
C SER A 67 12.44 -20.19 -4.04
N ASP A 68 13.06 -21.24 -4.59
CA ASP A 68 12.60 -21.86 -5.85
C ASP A 68 11.42 -22.81 -5.66
N ASP A 69 11.16 -23.26 -4.43
CA ASP A 69 10.08 -24.18 -4.11
C ASP A 69 8.79 -23.41 -3.78
N ASP A 70 8.73 -22.73 -2.63
CA ASP A 70 7.53 -22.02 -2.15
C ASP A 70 7.86 -20.61 -1.60
N PRO A 71 6.93 -19.64 -1.69
CA PRO A 71 7.10 -18.35 -1.04
C PRO A 71 7.13 -18.51 0.49
N ASP A 72 8.14 -17.93 1.14
CA ASP A 72 8.30 -18.00 2.59
C ASP A 72 7.57 -16.84 3.28
N PHE A 73 6.84 -17.15 4.35
CA PHE A 73 6.08 -16.17 5.13
C PHE A 73 6.77 -15.91 6.45
N GLN A 74 7.26 -14.68 6.61
CA GLN A 74 7.95 -14.23 7.81
C GLN A 74 7.16 -13.10 8.46
N TYR A 75 7.23 -13.01 9.78
CA TYR A 75 6.62 -11.94 10.55
C TYR A 75 7.64 -11.34 11.48
N PHE A 76 7.53 -10.04 11.72
CA PHE A 76 8.43 -9.31 12.60
C PHE A 76 7.68 -8.22 13.34
N ASP A 77 8.12 -7.95 14.56
CA ASP A 77 7.46 -7.02 15.46
C ASP A 77 7.78 -5.58 15.06
N VAL A 78 6.75 -4.81 14.70
CA VAL A 78 6.80 -3.37 14.45
C VAL A 78 5.49 -2.75 14.92
N ALA A 79 5.58 -1.90 15.94
CA ALA A 79 4.44 -1.09 16.35
C ALA A 79 4.01 -0.14 15.22
N MET A 80 2.74 -0.20 14.85
CA MET A 80 2.12 0.77 13.95
C MET A 80 2.09 2.16 14.59
N VAL A 81 2.10 3.18 13.76
CA VAL A 81 2.15 4.57 14.21
C VAL A 81 0.81 5.02 14.80
N ASP A 82 0.88 5.82 15.87
CA ASP A 82 -0.31 6.41 16.48
C ASP A 82 -0.89 7.55 15.63
N TYR A 83 -2.22 7.70 15.72
CA TYR A 83 -2.90 8.83 15.11
C TYR A 83 -2.60 10.14 15.87
N PRO A 84 -2.55 11.29 15.17
CA PRO A 84 -2.45 12.60 15.82
C PRO A 84 -3.60 12.85 16.81
N GLU A 85 -3.39 13.76 17.77
CA GLU A 85 -4.46 14.20 18.67
C GLU A 85 -5.69 14.70 17.89
N GLY A 86 -6.88 14.27 18.31
CA GLY A 86 -8.15 14.59 17.64
C GLY A 86 -8.50 13.69 16.45
N MET A 87 -7.63 12.74 16.08
CA MET A 87 -7.85 11.79 14.99
C MET A 87 -7.91 10.37 15.55
N ASN A 88 -8.99 9.63 15.24
CA ASN A 88 -9.24 8.30 15.81
C ASN A 88 -9.34 7.20 14.75
N SER A 89 -9.28 7.56 13.48
CA SER A 89 -9.29 6.63 12.36
C SER A 89 -8.46 7.14 11.19
N GLY A 90 -8.20 6.25 10.24
CA GLY A 90 -7.40 6.57 9.07
C GLY A 90 -7.23 5.36 8.16
N ILE A 91 -6.51 5.59 7.06
CA ILE A 91 -6.13 4.57 6.10
C ILE A 91 -4.62 4.62 5.92
N ASN A 92 -4.02 3.42 5.99
CA ASN A 92 -2.60 3.22 5.89
C ASN A 92 -2.25 2.64 4.52
N PHE A 93 -1.23 3.19 3.89
CA PHE A 93 -0.70 2.76 2.60
C PHE A 93 0.76 2.39 2.77
N LEU A 94 1.15 1.21 2.28
CA LEU A 94 2.56 0.92 2.08
C LEU A 94 2.95 1.37 0.68
N VAL A 95 4.12 2.00 0.59
CA VAL A 95 4.70 2.48 -0.67
C VAL A 95 6.15 2.06 -0.69
N GLU A 96 6.57 1.41 -1.77
CA GLU A 96 8.01 1.27 -2.04
C GLU A 96 8.47 2.45 -2.90
N SER A 97 9.65 2.97 -2.54
CA SER A 97 10.35 3.97 -3.34
C SER A 97 11.84 3.86 -3.11
N GLN A 98 12.62 3.72 -4.18
CA GLN A 98 14.09 3.69 -4.15
C GLN A 98 14.67 2.62 -3.22
N ASP A 99 14.14 1.40 -3.24
CA ASP A 99 14.52 0.32 -2.32
C ASP A 99 14.25 0.65 -0.84
N GLU A 100 13.37 1.60 -0.55
CA GLU A 100 12.94 1.96 0.80
C GLU A 100 11.44 1.71 0.97
N LEU A 101 11.05 1.32 2.19
CA LEU A 101 9.66 1.06 2.52
C LEU A 101 9.09 2.24 3.29
N PHE A 102 7.99 2.80 2.78
CA PHE A 102 7.27 3.90 3.41
C PHE A 102 5.87 3.46 3.85
N LEU A 103 5.40 4.09 4.91
CA LEU A 103 4.03 4.05 5.40
C LEU A 103 3.44 5.45 5.28
N VAL A 104 2.33 5.59 4.56
CA VAL A 104 1.57 6.82 4.48
C VAL A 104 0.24 6.65 5.21
N CYS A 105 -0.04 7.53 6.15
CA CYS A 105 -1.27 7.54 6.95
C CYS A 105 -2.12 8.74 6.55
N VAL A 106 -3.32 8.48 6.00
CA VAL A 106 -4.37 9.49 5.84
C VAL A 106 -5.24 9.43 7.08
N CYS A 107 -5.15 10.44 7.94
CA CYS A 107 -5.79 10.47 9.26
C CYS A 107 -7.07 11.30 9.22
N PHE A 108 -8.15 10.78 9.78
CA PHE A 108 -9.46 11.41 9.80
C PHE A 108 -9.77 11.99 11.18
N VAL A 109 -10.44 13.14 11.21
CA VAL A 109 -10.97 13.71 12.45
C VAL A 109 -12.12 12.82 12.95
N GLY A 110 -12.00 12.32 14.17
CA GLY A 110 -12.95 11.34 14.70
C GLY A 110 -12.98 10.06 13.85
N PHE A 111 -14.18 9.68 13.37
CA PHE A 111 -14.41 8.53 12.49
C PHE A 111 -14.98 8.93 11.11
N ASP A 112 -14.74 10.18 10.70
CA ASP A 112 -15.31 10.76 9.49
C ASP A 112 -14.31 10.78 8.34
N ALA A 113 -14.42 9.83 7.42
CA ALA A 113 -13.54 9.74 6.26
C ALA A 113 -13.65 10.92 5.28
N THR A 114 -14.64 11.80 5.45
CA THR A 114 -14.78 13.05 4.68
C THR A 114 -13.93 14.18 5.25
N ASN A 115 -13.53 14.05 6.52
CA ASN A 115 -12.81 15.07 7.27
C ASN A 115 -11.37 14.63 7.53
N ILE A 116 -10.53 14.74 6.50
CA ILE A 116 -9.10 14.47 6.60
C ILE A 116 -8.45 15.56 7.46
N GLY A 117 -7.91 15.17 8.60
CA GLY A 117 -7.26 16.06 9.56
C GLY A 117 -5.76 16.20 9.34
N ALA A 118 -5.08 15.12 8.98
CA ALA A 118 -3.65 15.15 8.63
C ALA A 118 -3.29 14.02 7.67
N LEU A 119 -2.17 14.21 6.99
CA LEU A 119 -1.50 13.17 6.23
C LEU A 119 -0.05 13.10 6.72
N ARG A 120 0.42 11.89 7.06
CA ARG A 120 1.78 11.67 7.57
C ARG A 120 2.49 10.58 6.77
N ALA A 121 3.76 10.79 6.47
CA ALA A 121 4.62 9.78 5.90
C ALA A 121 5.67 9.32 6.92
N TYR A 122 5.99 8.03 6.87
CA TYR A 122 7.00 7.40 7.68
C TYR A 122 7.86 6.49 6.82
N LYS A 123 9.14 6.42 7.12
CA LYS A 123 10.10 5.51 6.51
C LYS A 123 10.41 4.38 7.48
N MET A 124 10.45 3.15 6.99
CA MET A 124 10.88 2.00 7.79
C MET A 124 12.39 2.07 8.02
N ASP A 125 12.79 1.97 9.29
CA ASP A 125 14.17 1.83 9.73
C ASP A 125 14.41 0.36 10.09
N PHE A 126 15.18 -0.35 9.25
CA PHE A 126 15.59 -1.73 9.46
C PHE A 126 16.95 -1.86 10.19
N SER A 127 17.43 -0.81 10.86
CA SER A 127 18.77 -0.79 11.47
C SER A 127 19.02 -1.99 12.39
N ALA A 128 20.12 -2.71 12.11
CA ALA A 128 20.56 -3.86 12.90
C ALA A 128 20.97 -3.49 14.34
N GLU A 129 21.34 -2.23 14.58
CA GLU A 129 21.80 -1.77 15.90
C GLU A 129 20.67 -1.70 16.93
N GLU A 130 19.44 -1.47 16.47
CA GLU A 130 18.28 -1.28 17.35
C GLU A 130 17.51 -2.56 17.67
N LYS A 131 17.94 -3.71 17.12
CA LYS A 131 17.32 -5.04 17.30
C LYS A 131 15.85 -5.17 16.89
N GLN A 132 15.18 -4.08 16.51
CA GLN A 132 13.78 -4.06 16.10
C GLN A 132 13.55 -3.00 15.02
N ALA A 133 12.78 -3.36 13.99
CA ALA A 133 12.37 -2.42 12.95
C ALA A 133 11.34 -1.43 13.48
N ARG A 134 11.35 -0.21 12.95
CA ARG A 134 10.42 0.85 13.39
C ARG A 134 10.13 1.88 12.31
N TRP A 135 8.97 2.53 12.43
CA TRP A 135 8.60 3.65 11.59
C TRP A 135 9.22 4.96 12.07
N ARG A 136 9.82 5.72 11.15
CA ARG A 136 10.38 7.06 11.40
C ARG A 136 9.63 8.10 10.58
N ARG A 137 9.06 9.12 11.23
CA ARG A 137 8.34 10.19 10.52
C ARG A 137 9.29 10.94 9.60
N VAL A 138 8.85 11.18 8.37
CA VAL A 138 9.59 11.96 7.36
C VAL A 138 8.73 13.11 6.84
N HIS A 139 9.39 14.20 6.45
CA HIS A 139 8.76 15.37 5.81
C HIS A 139 9.28 15.59 4.39
N ASP A 140 10.19 14.72 3.94
CA ASP A 140 10.84 14.78 2.64
C ASP A 140 11.03 13.34 2.11
N ILE A 141 10.55 13.09 0.89
CA ILE A 141 10.70 11.84 0.14
C ILE A 141 11.59 12.03 -1.10
N GLY A 142 12.25 13.18 -1.24
CA GLY A 142 13.15 13.51 -2.35
C GLY A 142 12.41 13.86 -3.64
N ASP A 143 13.05 13.61 -4.79
CA ASP A 143 12.50 13.86 -6.14
C ASP A 143 11.44 12.82 -6.55
N PHE A 144 10.59 12.41 -5.62
CA PHE A 144 9.55 11.41 -5.84
C PHE A 144 8.21 11.95 -5.39
N VAL A 145 7.16 11.35 -5.95
CA VAL A 145 5.78 11.53 -5.49
C VAL A 145 5.21 10.18 -5.12
N PHE A 146 4.29 10.17 -4.15
CA PHE A 146 3.51 8.98 -3.83
C PHE A 146 2.10 9.11 -4.39
N LEU A 147 1.63 8.05 -5.03
CA LEU A 147 0.31 7.94 -5.64
C LEU A 147 -0.47 6.88 -4.86
N LEU A 148 -1.44 7.31 -4.06
CA LEU A 148 -2.25 6.42 -3.22
C LEU A 148 -3.55 6.08 -3.92
N GLU A 149 -3.89 4.80 -3.98
CA GLU A 149 -5.05 4.27 -4.69
C GLU A 149 -6.11 3.71 -3.74
N ASN A 150 -7.15 3.09 -4.29
CA ASN A 150 -8.11 2.33 -3.50
C ASN A 150 -7.46 1.04 -2.95
N CYS A 151 -8.11 0.38 -1.99
CA CYS A 151 -7.63 -0.90 -1.43
C CYS A 151 -6.24 -0.85 -0.77
N ASN A 152 -5.83 0.32 -0.26
CA ASN A 152 -4.57 0.51 0.46
C ASN A 152 -3.32 0.26 -0.40
N MET A 153 -3.45 0.38 -1.72
CA MET A 153 -2.33 0.28 -2.65
C MET A 153 -1.67 1.65 -2.83
N GLY A 154 -0.35 1.66 -2.94
CA GLY A 154 0.40 2.87 -3.21
C GLY A 154 1.56 2.58 -4.15
N ALA A 155 1.90 3.57 -4.96
CA ALA A 155 3.04 3.51 -5.85
C ALA A 155 3.85 4.81 -5.75
N SER A 156 5.09 4.78 -6.22
CA SER A 156 5.94 5.97 -6.32
C SER A 156 6.45 6.16 -7.74
N CYS A 157 6.72 7.41 -8.12
CA CYS A 157 7.43 7.72 -9.36
C CYS A 157 8.30 8.97 -9.19
N ALA A 158 9.33 9.09 -10.03
CA ALA A 158 10.20 10.26 -10.03
C ALA A 158 9.41 11.50 -10.49
N ALA A 159 9.54 12.59 -9.73
CA ALA A 159 8.74 13.79 -9.93
C ALA A 159 9.24 14.61 -11.11
N THR A 160 10.55 14.94 -11.14
CA THR A 160 11.15 15.78 -12.20
C THR A 160 10.93 15.20 -13.61
N PRO A 161 11.19 13.90 -13.88
CA PRO A 161 10.94 13.32 -15.20
C PRO A 161 9.46 13.29 -15.58
N SER A 162 8.57 13.23 -14.59
CA SER A 162 7.12 13.21 -14.78
C SER A 162 6.51 14.61 -14.86
N GLY A 163 7.31 15.68 -14.73
CA GLY A 163 6.82 17.06 -14.68
C GLY A 163 5.97 17.36 -13.45
N LEU A 164 6.11 16.56 -12.38
CA LEU A 164 5.39 16.72 -11.13
C LEU A 164 6.25 17.50 -10.13
N LYS A 165 5.59 18.15 -9.16
CA LYS A 165 6.30 18.74 -8.04
C LYS A 165 6.72 17.62 -7.07
N ALA A 166 8.02 17.55 -6.80
CA ALA A 166 8.62 16.62 -5.85
C ALA A 166 8.03 16.77 -4.44
N ASN A 167 8.22 15.72 -3.62
CA ASN A 167 7.81 15.70 -2.22
C ASN A 167 6.29 15.89 -2.01
N GLN A 168 5.49 15.33 -2.91
CA GLN A 168 4.03 15.40 -2.86
C GLN A 168 3.37 14.04 -2.85
N ILE A 169 2.18 13.99 -2.25
CA ILE A 169 1.36 12.80 -2.14
C ILE A 169 0.02 13.08 -2.81
N TYR A 170 -0.30 12.28 -3.82
CA TYR A 170 -1.51 12.36 -4.61
C TYR A 170 -2.44 11.22 -4.25
N PHE A 171 -3.70 11.52 -4.02
CA PHE A 171 -4.70 10.49 -3.81
C PHE A 171 -6.06 10.99 -4.24
N MET A 172 -6.91 10.07 -4.67
CA MET A 172 -8.28 10.38 -5.03
C MET A 172 -9.14 10.28 -3.78
N ASN A 173 -10.01 11.27 -3.52
CA ASN A 173 -10.96 11.23 -2.42
C ASN A 173 -12.09 10.23 -2.70
N ASN A 174 -11.71 8.96 -2.73
CA ASN A 174 -12.56 7.82 -3.03
C ASN A 174 -13.20 7.23 -1.75
N PHE A 175 -13.03 7.91 -0.61
CA PHE A 175 -13.65 7.56 0.67
C PHE A 175 -15.14 7.93 0.68
N ILE A 176 -15.50 8.95 -0.09
CA ILE A 176 -16.87 9.38 -0.33
C ILE A 176 -17.33 8.84 -1.67
N LYS A 177 -18.51 8.25 -1.70
CA LYS A 177 -19.11 7.76 -2.94
C LYS A 177 -19.29 8.92 -3.92
N ASP A 178 -18.85 8.73 -5.16
CA ASP A 178 -18.98 9.68 -6.27
C ASP A 178 -18.27 11.04 -6.08
N ASP A 179 -17.39 11.22 -5.07
CA ASP A 179 -16.57 12.44 -4.95
C ASP A 179 -15.40 12.42 -5.91
N ALA A 180 -14.51 11.41 -5.86
CA ALA A 180 -13.33 11.25 -6.72
C ALA A 180 -12.56 12.54 -7.05
N SER A 181 -12.54 13.51 -6.14
CA SER A 181 -11.69 14.69 -6.25
C SER A 181 -10.23 14.29 -6.07
N LEU A 182 -9.32 14.94 -6.81
CA LEU A 182 -7.88 14.74 -6.64
C LEU A 182 -7.40 15.59 -5.46
N CYS A 183 -6.85 14.93 -4.45
CA CYS A 183 -6.16 15.58 -3.34
C CYS A 183 -4.65 15.54 -3.59
N ILE A 184 -4.01 16.69 -3.40
CA ILE A 184 -2.56 16.87 -3.48
C ILE A 184 -2.10 17.36 -2.13
N PHE A 185 -1.18 16.63 -1.51
CA PHE A 185 -0.62 16.99 -0.22
C PHE A 185 0.88 17.24 -0.37
N ASP A 186 1.32 18.41 0.05
CA ASP A 186 2.72 18.80 0.08
C ASP A 186 3.32 18.40 1.43
N LEU A 187 4.28 17.48 1.43
CA LEU A 187 4.76 16.86 2.66
C LEU A 187 5.63 17.80 3.51
N GLU A 188 6.29 18.77 2.88
CA GLU A 188 7.13 19.77 3.55
C GLU A 188 6.29 20.83 4.26
N THR A 189 5.30 21.39 3.54
CA THR A 189 4.47 22.49 4.05
C THR A 189 3.21 22.02 4.77
N GLU A 190 2.91 20.72 4.69
CA GLU A 190 1.66 20.10 5.12
C GLU A 190 0.41 20.73 4.47
N ALA A 191 0.59 21.44 3.34
CA ALA A 191 -0.49 22.07 2.61
C ALA A 191 -1.28 21.03 1.81
N ARG A 192 -2.60 21.22 1.75
CA ARG A 192 -3.52 20.35 1.00
C ARG A 192 -4.29 21.16 -0.03
N ASP A 193 -4.14 20.78 -1.29
CA ASP A 193 -4.94 21.26 -2.41
C ASP A 193 -5.92 20.18 -2.87
N ILE A 194 -7.12 20.60 -3.26
CA ILE A 194 -8.16 19.70 -3.76
C ILE A 194 -8.60 20.21 -5.13
N THR A 195 -8.49 19.36 -6.13
CA THR A 195 -8.89 19.64 -7.52
C THR A 195 -10.02 18.71 -7.92
N GLN A 196 -11.14 19.28 -8.35
CA GLN A 196 -12.24 18.52 -8.91
C GLN A 196 -11.89 18.10 -10.34
N VAL A 197 -11.91 16.80 -10.63
CA VAL A 197 -11.47 16.25 -11.93
C VAL A 197 -12.61 15.81 -12.85
N HIS A 198 -13.87 15.89 -12.40
CA HIS A 198 -15.08 15.57 -13.19
C HIS A 198 -16.20 16.59 -12.97
N GLN A 199 -17.04 16.72 -13.99
CA GLN A 199 -18.20 17.63 -13.96
C GLN A 199 -19.38 16.92 -13.28
N HIS A 200 -19.65 17.31 -12.04
CA HIS A 200 -20.50 16.63 -11.06
C HIS A 200 -22.01 16.51 -11.35
N ARG A 201 -22.53 16.95 -12.50
CA ARG A 201 -23.99 17.17 -12.55
C ARG A 201 -24.85 15.92 -12.66
N ASP A 202 -24.42 14.85 -13.32
CA ASP A 202 -25.30 13.67 -13.51
C ASP A 202 -24.55 12.33 -13.72
N MET A 203 -23.26 12.22 -13.37
CA MET A 203 -22.47 11.02 -13.64
C MET A 203 -22.13 10.24 -12.38
N HIS A 204 -22.66 9.01 -12.28
CA HIS A 204 -22.18 8.02 -11.34
C HIS A 204 -20.80 7.52 -11.76
N ILE A 205 -19.85 7.49 -10.83
CA ILE A 205 -18.51 6.96 -11.11
C ILE A 205 -18.60 5.44 -11.08
N ILE A 206 -18.69 4.83 -12.27
CA ILE A 206 -18.81 3.38 -12.43
C ILE A 206 -17.51 2.67 -12.00
N ARG A 207 -16.35 3.30 -12.21
CA ARG A 207 -15.05 2.79 -11.81
C ARG A 207 -14.25 3.89 -11.12
N LYS A 208 -13.70 3.56 -9.95
CA LYS A 208 -12.80 4.47 -9.25
C LYS A 208 -11.55 4.72 -10.11
N PRO A 209 -11.07 5.97 -10.20
CA PRO A 209 -9.81 6.29 -10.87
C PRO A 209 -8.64 5.54 -10.21
N PHE A 210 -7.68 5.13 -11.03
CA PHE A 210 -6.48 4.40 -10.63
C PHE A 210 -5.25 5.06 -11.25
N TRP A 211 -4.08 4.80 -10.68
CA TRP A 211 -2.82 5.37 -11.12
C TRP A 211 -2.13 4.46 -12.14
N ILE A 212 -1.49 5.07 -13.15
CA ILE A 212 -0.59 4.37 -14.05
C ILE A 212 0.78 5.02 -13.90
N VAL A 213 1.73 4.27 -13.37
CA VAL A 213 3.11 4.70 -13.19
C VAL A 213 3.91 4.30 -14.42
N PRO A 214 4.65 5.24 -15.05
CA PRO A 214 5.54 4.88 -16.16
C PRO A 214 6.64 3.92 -15.65
N PRO A 215 7.07 2.95 -16.47
CA PRO A 215 8.17 2.08 -16.11
C PRO A 215 9.44 2.92 -15.89
N SER A 216 10.14 2.62 -14.80
CA SER A 216 11.47 3.13 -14.46
C SER A 216 12.56 2.50 -15.31
#